data_AF-A0AAD6QTQ7-F1
#
_entry.id   AF-A0AAD6QTQ7-F1
#
_cell.length_a   1.000
_cell.length_b   1.000
_cell.length_c   1.000
_cell.angle_alpha   90.00
_cell.angle_beta   90.00
_cell.angle_gamma   90.00
#
_symmetry.space_group_name_H-M   'P 1'
#
loop_
_entity.id
_entity.type
_entity.pdbx_description
1 polymer ?
#
loop_
_entity_poly.entity_id
_entity_poly.type
_entity_poly.pdbx_seq_one_letter_code
_entity_poly.pdbx_strand_id
1 'polypeptide(L)'
;MLIVHGRKHYSPGLAELTFDGKTTGFKNLLTTFDSGASYTYLNSQAYQGLISLLKKELSGKPLREALDDHTLPVCWKGRKPFKSIRDVKKYFKTFALSFTNERKSKTELEFPPEAYLIISSKGNACLGILNGTEVGLKDLNVIGDISMQDRVVIYDNEKERIGWAPGNCNRLPRSKSFII
;
A
#
# COMPACT_ATOMS: atom_id res chain seq x y z
N MET A 1 13.34 -9.48 5.29
CA MET A 1 14.25 -8.33 5.06
C MET A 1 14.87 -8.46 3.69
N LEU A 2 14.95 -7.37 2.93
CA LEU A 2 15.49 -7.25 1.58
C LEU A 2 16.68 -6.30 1.59
N ILE A 3 17.63 -6.50 0.68
CA ILE A 3 18.79 -5.62 0.53
C ILE A 3 18.31 -4.29 -0.07
N VAL A 4 18.85 -3.18 0.44
CA VAL A 4 18.54 -1.84 -0.04
C VAL A 4 19.37 -1.51 -1.27
N HIS A 5 18.72 -1.11 -2.36
CA HIS A 5 19.38 -0.67 -3.59
C HIS A 5 19.41 0.86 -3.68
N GLY A 6 20.60 1.44 -3.48
CA GLY A 6 20.86 2.88 -3.65
C GLY A 6 21.14 3.61 -2.33
N ARG A 7 22.13 4.52 -2.34
CA ARG A 7 22.67 5.15 -1.13
C ARG A 7 21.80 6.26 -0.52
N LYS A 8 20.70 6.66 -1.17
CA LYS A 8 19.86 7.81 -0.73
C LYS A 8 18.41 7.45 -0.41
N HIS A 9 17.94 6.26 -0.79
CA HIS A 9 16.54 5.87 -0.62
C HIS A 9 16.43 4.42 -0.19
N TYR A 10 15.45 4.11 0.68
CA TYR A 10 15.22 2.76 1.17
C TYR A 10 14.40 1.94 0.15
N SER A 11 15.09 1.45 -0.88
CA SER A 11 14.49 0.64 -1.94
C SER A 11 14.76 -0.86 -1.73
N PRO A 12 13.73 -1.70 -1.53
CA PRO A 12 13.88 -3.16 -1.55
C PRO A 12 14.15 -3.75 -2.96
N GLY A 13 14.21 -2.92 -4.00
CA GLY A 13 14.40 -3.34 -5.39
C GLY A 13 13.11 -3.31 -6.22
N LEU A 14 13.08 -4.16 -7.26
CA LEU A 14 11.97 -4.25 -8.21
C LEU A 14 10.88 -5.19 -7.69
N ALA A 15 9.63 -4.75 -7.77
CA ALA A 15 8.46 -5.54 -7.42
C ALA A 15 7.63 -5.98 -8.64
N GLU A 16 6.83 -7.02 -8.43
CA GLU A 16 5.63 -7.32 -9.21
C GLU A 16 4.39 -7.02 -8.36
N LEU A 17 3.39 -6.35 -8.95
CA LEU A 17 2.09 -6.20 -8.33
C LEU A 17 1.31 -7.52 -8.44
N THR A 18 0.83 -8.04 -7.31
CA THR A 18 -0.09 -9.16 -7.25
C THR A 18 -1.44 -8.68 -6.71
N PHE A 19 -2.52 -9.35 -7.10
CA PHE A 19 -3.87 -9.00 -6.67
C PHE A 19 -4.59 -10.27 -6.24
N ASP A 20 -5.01 -10.33 -4.98
CA ASP A 20 -5.66 -11.51 -4.38
C ASP A 20 -4.82 -12.79 -4.53
N GLY A 21 -3.51 -12.66 -4.29
CA GLY A 21 -2.53 -13.73 -4.44
C GLY A 21 -2.20 -14.12 -5.89
N LYS A 22 -2.75 -13.42 -6.89
CA LYS A 22 -2.52 -13.71 -8.31
C LYS A 22 -1.58 -12.69 -8.95
N THR A 23 -0.69 -13.17 -9.82
CA THR A 23 0.18 -12.30 -10.64
C THR A 23 -0.65 -11.44 -11.58
N THR A 24 -0.28 -10.17 -11.72
CA THR A 24 -0.97 -9.24 -12.64
C THR A 24 -0.18 -8.93 -13.90
N GLY A 25 1.12 -9.27 -13.91
CA GLY A 25 2.02 -8.91 -15.01
C GLY A 25 2.60 -7.49 -14.92
N PHE A 26 2.16 -6.65 -13.98
CA PHE A 26 2.79 -5.36 -13.70
C PHE A 26 4.08 -5.59 -12.91
N LYS A 27 5.19 -5.74 -13.63
CA LYS A 27 6.53 -6.08 -13.11
C LYS A 27 7.48 -4.89 -13.18
N ASN A 28 8.69 -5.08 -12.65
CA ASN A 28 9.78 -4.11 -12.69
C ASN A 28 9.42 -2.79 -12.00
N LEU A 29 8.62 -2.87 -10.93
CA LEU A 29 8.20 -1.71 -10.16
C LEU A 29 9.30 -1.32 -9.18
N LEU A 30 10.13 -0.36 -9.57
CA LEU A 30 11.12 0.22 -8.65
C LEU A 30 10.38 0.91 -7.50
N THR A 31 10.59 0.39 -6.29
CA THR A 31 9.81 0.78 -5.12
C THR A 31 10.71 1.35 -4.04
N THR A 32 10.26 2.38 -3.32
CA THR A 32 10.95 2.92 -2.16
C THR A 32 10.00 3.16 -1.01
N PHE A 33 10.49 3.07 0.23
CA PHE A 33 9.74 3.42 1.43
C PHE A 33 10.06 4.86 1.81
N ASP A 34 9.02 5.69 1.97
CA ASP A 34 9.14 7.08 2.40
C ASP A 34 8.09 7.40 3.46
N SER A 35 8.52 7.49 4.73
CA SER A 35 7.65 7.88 5.85
C SER A 35 7.31 9.37 5.87
N GLY A 36 7.87 10.17 4.96
CA GLY A 36 7.45 11.55 4.73
C GLY A 36 6.23 11.68 3.80
N ALA A 37 5.83 10.60 3.13
CA ALA A 37 4.71 10.59 2.20
C ALA A 37 3.46 10.04 2.89
N SER A 38 2.37 10.82 2.94
CA SER A 38 1.12 10.38 3.59
C SER A 38 0.43 9.22 2.85
N TYR A 39 0.50 9.23 1.52
CA TYR A 39 -0.12 8.24 0.65
C TYR A 39 0.93 7.40 -0.09
N THR A 40 0.50 6.24 -0.60
CA THR A 40 1.34 5.44 -1.51
C THR A 40 1.14 5.93 -2.93
N TYR A 41 2.23 6.05 -3.68
CA TYR A 41 2.22 6.48 -5.08
C TYR A 41 2.73 5.35 -5.95
N LEU A 42 1.97 4.98 -6.97
CA LEU A 42 2.41 4.02 -7.99
C LEU A 42 2.71 4.76 -9.29
N ASN A 43 3.64 4.22 -10.08
CA ASN A 43 3.82 4.71 -11.44
C ASN A 43 2.53 4.52 -12.26
N SER A 44 2.44 5.23 -13.39
CA SER A 44 1.20 5.30 -14.17
C SER A 44 0.68 3.91 -14.58
N GLN A 45 1.56 3.00 -15.01
CA GLN A 45 1.17 1.66 -15.43
C GLN A 45 0.58 0.85 -14.27
N ALA A 46 1.25 0.79 -13.13
CA ALA A 46 0.78 0.03 -11.96
C ALA A 46 -0.48 0.67 -11.35
N TYR A 47 -0.55 2.01 -11.29
CA TYR A 47 -1.72 2.73 -10.81
C TYR A 47 -2.96 2.44 -11.65
N GLN A 48 -2.89 2.62 -12.97
CA GLN A 48 -4.02 2.35 -13.88
C GLN A 48 -4.40 0.86 -13.86
N GLY A 49 -3.41 -0.03 -13.78
CA GLY A 49 -3.61 -1.46 -13.60
C GLY A 49 -4.40 -1.80 -12.34
N LEU A 50 -4.01 -1.23 -11.21
CA LEU A 50 -4.70 -1.40 -9.92
C LEU A 50 -6.14 -0.86 -9.97
N ILE A 51 -6.35 0.33 -10.54
CA ILE A 51 -7.69 0.90 -10.73
C ILE A 51 -8.58 -0.03 -11.55
N SER A 52 -8.06 -0.59 -12.64
CA SER A 52 -8.80 -1.54 -13.50
C SER A 52 -9.19 -2.81 -12.73
N LEU A 53 -8.26 -3.37 -11.95
CA LEU A 53 -8.51 -4.55 -11.11
C LEU A 53 -9.58 -4.27 -10.05
N LEU A 54 -9.50 -3.13 -9.36
CA LEU A 54 -10.50 -2.71 -8.37
C LEU A 54 -11.86 -2.47 -9.03
N LYS A 55 -11.94 -1.77 -10.17
CA LYS A 55 -13.21 -1.56 -10.89
C LYS A 55 -13.85 -2.88 -11.30
N LYS A 56 -13.05 -3.84 -11.78
CA LYS A 56 -13.53 -5.20 -12.09
C LYS A 56 -14.02 -5.91 -10.84
N GLU A 57 -13.29 -5.80 -9.73
CA GLU A 57 -13.68 -6.40 -8.45
C GLU A 57 -14.99 -5.83 -7.91
N LEU A 58 -15.19 -4.53 -8.06
CA LEU A 58 -16.36 -3.80 -7.56
C LEU A 58 -17.59 -3.93 -8.46
N SER A 59 -17.42 -4.44 -9.68
CA SER A 59 -18.54 -4.69 -10.59
C SER A 59 -19.59 -5.62 -9.94
N GLY A 60 -20.86 -5.20 -9.98
CA GLY A 60 -21.98 -5.92 -9.37
C GLY A 60 -22.10 -5.78 -7.84
N LYS A 61 -21.12 -5.15 -7.16
CA LYS A 61 -21.22 -4.84 -5.72
C LYS A 61 -22.09 -3.59 -5.50
N PRO A 62 -22.69 -3.40 -4.30
CA PRO A 62 -23.53 -2.24 -4.01
C PRO A 62 -22.71 -0.97 -3.74
N LEU A 63 -21.68 -0.72 -4.54
CA LEU A 63 -20.77 0.42 -4.48
C LEU A 63 -20.79 1.12 -5.84
N ARG A 64 -20.70 2.46 -5.82
CA ARG A 64 -20.60 3.29 -7.03
C ARG A 64 -19.51 4.32 -6.83
N GLU A 65 -18.90 4.76 -7.92
CA GLU A 65 -17.93 5.85 -7.87
C GLU A 65 -18.61 7.13 -7.34
N ALA A 66 -17.95 7.81 -6.40
CA ALA A 66 -18.42 9.02 -5.75
C ALA A 66 -17.81 10.24 -6.45
N LEU A 67 -18.31 10.55 -7.64
CA LEU A 67 -17.80 11.64 -8.49
C LEU A 67 -17.91 13.04 -7.84
N ASP A 68 -18.75 13.17 -6.82
CA ASP A 68 -18.97 14.38 -6.02
C ASP A 68 -18.05 14.48 -4.79
N ASP A 69 -17.17 13.51 -4.55
CA ASP A 69 -16.21 13.50 -3.46
C ASP A 69 -14.78 13.68 -3.98
N HIS A 70 -14.21 14.86 -3.72
CA HIS A 70 -12.85 15.22 -4.14
C HIS A 70 -11.81 15.06 -3.02
N THR A 71 -12.13 14.29 -1.97
CA THR A 71 -11.16 14.02 -0.88
C THR A 71 -9.90 13.36 -1.42
N LEU A 72 -10.06 12.39 -2.33
CA LEU A 72 -8.98 11.80 -3.13
C LEU A 72 -9.48 11.57 -4.57
N PRO A 73 -8.59 11.32 -5.55
CA PRO A 73 -8.98 11.21 -6.95
C PRO A 73 -10.02 10.12 -7.25
N VAL A 74 -10.04 9.04 -6.47
CA VAL A 74 -10.97 7.93 -6.65
C VAL A 74 -11.63 7.58 -5.31
N CYS A 75 -12.95 7.70 -5.26
CA CYS A 75 -13.76 7.38 -4.09
C CYS A 75 -14.98 6.55 -4.50
N TRP A 76 -15.48 5.72 -3.60
CA TRP A 76 -16.69 4.91 -3.76
C TRP A 76 -17.67 5.14 -2.63
N LYS A 77 -18.95 5.24 -2.98
CA LYS A 77 -20.07 5.39 -2.07
C LYS A 77 -20.97 4.16 -2.07
N GLY A 78 -21.46 3.80 -0.90
CA GLY A 78 -22.49 2.78 -0.71
C GLY A 78 -23.89 3.38 -0.67
N ARG A 79 -24.88 2.55 -0.34
CA ARG A 79 -26.27 3.01 -0.09
C ARG A 79 -26.40 3.92 1.14
N LYS A 80 -25.48 3.76 2.09
CA LYS A 80 -25.37 4.58 3.31
C LYS A 80 -23.91 4.99 3.48
N PRO A 81 -23.63 6.14 4.12
CA PRO A 81 -22.27 6.54 4.46
C PRO A 81 -21.57 5.48 5.32
N PHE A 82 -20.33 5.16 4.99
CA PHE A 82 -19.45 4.32 5.81
C PHE A 82 -18.94 5.12 7.00
N LYS A 83 -18.86 4.47 8.17
CA LYS A 83 -18.28 5.05 9.39
C LYS A 83 -16.83 4.64 9.59
N SER A 84 -16.45 3.48 9.06
CA SER A 84 -15.08 2.96 9.15
C SER A 84 -14.76 2.01 7.99
N ILE A 85 -13.48 1.69 7.83
CA ILE A 85 -13.03 0.69 6.85
C ILE A 85 -13.68 -0.68 7.08
N ARG A 86 -14.05 -1.01 8.33
CA ARG A 86 -14.74 -2.27 8.64
C ARG A 86 -16.08 -2.43 7.92
N ASP A 87 -16.76 -1.31 7.63
CA ASP A 87 -18.07 -1.34 6.95
C ASP A 87 -17.95 -1.72 5.48
N VAL A 88 -16.79 -1.44 4.87
CA VAL A 88 -16.58 -1.52 3.43
C VAL A 88 -15.59 -2.61 3.01
N LYS A 89 -14.65 -3.01 3.87
CA LYS A 89 -13.53 -3.90 3.50
C LYS A 89 -13.93 -5.25 2.91
N LYS A 90 -15.11 -5.77 3.24
CA LYS A 90 -15.65 -7.02 2.64
C LYS A 90 -15.82 -6.94 1.12
N TYR A 91 -15.83 -5.74 0.55
CA TYR A 91 -15.96 -5.51 -0.89
C TYR A 91 -14.63 -5.33 -1.60
N PHE A 92 -13.50 -5.43 -0.90
CA PHE A 92 -12.19 -5.03 -1.40
C PHE A 92 -11.17 -6.13 -1.11
N LYS A 93 -10.39 -6.53 -2.11
CA LYS A 93 -9.35 -7.55 -1.99
C LYS A 93 -8.00 -6.96 -1.63
N THR A 94 -7.14 -7.79 -1.04
CA THR A 94 -5.73 -7.45 -0.80
C THR A 94 -4.98 -7.46 -2.13
N PHE A 95 -4.16 -6.44 -2.38
CA PHE A 95 -3.10 -6.51 -3.38
C PHE A 95 -1.74 -6.59 -2.67
N ALA A 96 -0.68 -6.97 -3.36
CA ALA A 96 0.65 -6.99 -2.78
C ALA A 96 1.72 -6.52 -3.77
N LEU A 97 2.86 -6.10 -3.25
CA LEU A 97 4.10 -5.99 -4.01
C LEU A 97 4.98 -7.18 -3.66
N SER A 98 5.25 -8.02 -4.64
CA SER A 98 6.06 -9.23 -4.51
C SER A 98 7.47 -8.92 -4.98
N PHE A 99 8.42 -8.98 -4.04
CA PHE A 99 9.84 -8.78 -4.28
C PHE A 99 10.51 -10.14 -4.39
N THR A 100 11.19 -10.39 -5.50
CA THR A 100 11.99 -11.60 -5.67
C THR A 100 13.45 -11.25 -5.46
N ASN A 101 14.09 -11.87 -4.46
CA ASN A 101 15.53 -11.69 -4.25
C ASN A 101 16.36 -12.62 -5.15
N GLU A 102 17.68 -12.45 -5.12
CA GLU A 102 18.65 -13.24 -5.89
C GLU A 102 18.54 -14.76 -5.65
N ARG A 103 18.10 -15.16 -4.45
CA ARG A 103 17.88 -16.57 -4.07
C ARG A 103 16.53 -17.11 -4.52
N LYS A 104 15.79 -16.37 -5.37
CA LYS A 104 14.44 -16.67 -5.85
C LYS A 104 13.40 -16.83 -4.74
N SER A 105 13.68 -16.37 -3.53
CA SER A 105 12.67 -16.32 -2.47
C SER A 105 11.82 -15.07 -2.64
N LYS A 106 10.50 -15.24 -2.52
CA LYS A 106 9.54 -14.15 -2.60
C LYS A 106 9.30 -13.55 -1.22
N THR A 107 9.34 -12.24 -1.14
CA THR A 107 8.92 -11.46 0.03
C THR A 107 7.79 -10.54 -0.40
N GLU A 108 6.66 -10.60 0.28
CA GLU A 108 5.48 -9.82 -0.10
C GLU A 108 5.22 -8.68 0.89
N LEU A 109 4.99 -7.50 0.33
CA LEU A 109 4.38 -6.38 1.04
C LEU A 109 2.90 -6.38 0.69
N GLU A 110 2.06 -6.95 1.55
CA GLU A 110 0.61 -6.97 1.33
C GLU A 110 0.00 -5.59 1.55
N PHE A 111 -1.15 -5.31 0.96
CA PHE A 111 -1.93 -4.08 1.14
C PHE A 111 -3.38 -4.53 1.36
N PRO A 112 -3.77 -4.87 2.61
CA PRO A 112 -5.17 -5.09 2.93
C PRO A 112 -5.97 -3.78 2.76
N PRO A 113 -7.32 -3.83 2.71
CA PRO A 113 -8.14 -2.63 2.56
C PRO A 113 -7.79 -1.51 3.54
N GLU A 114 -7.44 -1.83 4.78
CA GLU A 114 -6.97 -0.88 5.80
C GLU A 114 -5.67 -0.14 5.42
N ALA A 115 -4.83 -0.71 4.56
CA ALA A 115 -3.54 -0.15 4.14
C ALA A 115 -3.63 0.69 2.85
N TYR A 116 -4.83 0.82 2.26
CA TYR A 116 -5.03 1.57 1.02
C TYR A 116 -6.37 2.32 0.90
N LEU A 117 -7.31 2.15 1.84
CA LEU A 117 -8.57 2.88 1.87
C LEU A 117 -8.60 3.86 3.04
N ILE A 118 -9.17 5.04 2.80
CA ILE A 118 -9.57 6.00 3.84
C ILE A 118 -11.08 6.25 3.77
N ILE A 119 -11.70 6.61 4.89
CA ILE A 119 -13.09 7.09 4.87
C ILE A 119 -13.08 8.62 4.85
N SER A 120 -13.69 9.22 3.82
CA SER A 120 -13.83 10.67 3.71
C SER A 120 -14.82 11.22 4.73
N SER A 121 -14.83 12.54 4.91
CA SER A 121 -15.82 13.23 5.75
C SER A 121 -17.26 13.07 5.26
N LYS A 122 -17.45 12.73 3.98
CA LYS A 122 -18.75 12.39 3.37
C LYS A 122 -19.16 10.92 3.62
N GLY A 123 -18.30 10.13 4.27
CA GLY A 123 -18.52 8.71 4.52
C GLY A 123 -18.35 7.83 3.27
N ASN A 124 -17.47 8.24 2.35
CA ASN A 124 -17.11 7.45 1.17
C ASN A 124 -15.76 6.77 1.39
N ALA A 125 -15.54 5.61 0.78
CA ALA A 125 -14.26 4.92 0.81
C ALA A 125 -13.39 5.43 -0.34
N CYS A 126 -12.25 6.05 -0.02
CA CYS A 126 -11.36 6.66 -1.00
C CYS A 126 -10.02 5.91 -1.09
N LEU A 127 -9.49 5.79 -2.31
CA LEU A 127 -8.25 5.08 -2.58
C LEU A 127 -7.03 5.96 -2.21
N GLY A 128 -6.32 5.61 -1.15
CA GLY A 128 -5.06 6.22 -0.73
C GLY A 128 -3.82 5.72 -1.48
N ILE A 129 -4.03 5.15 -2.67
CA ILE A 129 -2.99 4.87 -3.66
C ILE A 129 -3.18 5.89 -4.78
N LEU A 130 -2.14 6.66 -5.08
CA LEU A 130 -2.19 7.79 -6.00
C LEU A 130 -1.27 7.57 -7.21
N ASN A 131 -1.48 8.38 -8.24
CA ASN A 131 -0.66 8.38 -9.43
C ASN A 131 0.63 9.18 -9.20
N GLY A 132 1.77 8.50 -9.12
CA GLY A 132 3.07 9.13 -8.89
C GLY A 132 3.51 10.08 -10.01
N THR A 133 3.04 9.87 -11.25
CA THR A 133 3.41 10.76 -12.36
C THR A 133 2.81 12.16 -12.21
N GLU A 134 1.67 12.29 -11.54
CA GLU A 134 0.99 13.59 -11.31
C GLU A 134 1.76 14.48 -10.33
N VAL A 135 2.66 13.89 -9.54
CA VAL A 135 3.51 14.59 -8.56
C VAL A 135 4.99 14.52 -8.90
N GLY A 136 5.33 14.16 -10.15
CA GLY A 136 6.71 14.20 -10.65
C GLY A 136 7.59 13.01 -10.27
N LEU A 137 7.03 11.92 -9.73
CA LEU A 137 7.78 10.71 -9.36
C LEU A 137 8.19 9.83 -10.55
N LYS A 138 7.71 10.14 -11.76
CA LYS A 138 8.01 9.40 -13.00
C LYS A 138 7.70 7.91 -12.82
N ASP A 139 8.71 7.04 -12.92
CA ASP A 139 8.57 5.58 -12.83
C ASP A 139 8.75 5.03 -11.41
N LEU A 140 9.06 5.90 -10.44
CA LEU A 140 9.25 5.49 -9.05
C LEU A 140 7.91 5.22 -8.37
N ASN A 141 7.85 4.10 -7.64
CA ASN A 141 6.74 3.77 -6.74
C ASN A 141 7.18 4.09 -5.31
N VAL A 142 6.35 4.80 -4.56
CA VAL A 142 6.64 5.24 -3.19
C VAL A 142 5.62 4.62 -2.26
N ILE A 143 6.08 3.85 -1.27
CA ILE A 143 5.25 3.35 -0.19
C ILE A 143 5.21 4.45 0.87
N GLY A 144 4.02 4.99 1.11
CA GLY A 144 3.79 6.02 2.12
C GLY A 144 3.14 5.47 3.38
N ASP A 145 2.92 6.37 4.34
CA ASP A 145 2.44 6.08 5.69
C ASP A 145 1.17 5.25 5.71
N ILE A 146 0.18 5.55 4.86
CA ILE A 146 -1.07 4.78 4.80
C ILE A 146 -0.82 3.26 4.66
N SER A 147 0.19 2.87 3.89
CA SER A 147 0.51 1.47 3.62
C SER A 147 1.52 0.88 4.62
N MET A 148 2.09 1.71 5.49
CA MET A 148 2.94 1.30 6.60
C MET A 148 2.18 1.17 7.93
N GLN A 149 0.89 1.55 7.97
CA GLN A 149 0.05 1.38 9.15
C GLN A 149 -0.03 -0.09 9.58
N ASP A 150 -0.13 -0.30 10.90
CA ASP A 150 -0.14 -1.62 11.56
C ASP A 150 1.03 -2.54 11.19
N ARG A 151 2.20 -1.92 10.91
CA ARG A 151 3.45 -2.62 10.62
C ARG A 151 4.61 -2.04 11.39
N VAL A 152 5.53 -2.92 11.74
CA VAL A 152 6.88 -2.52 12.12
C VAL A 152 7.73 -2.56 10.86
N VAL A 153 8.25 -1.41 10.44
CA VAL A 153 9.25 -1.30 9.37
C VAL A 153 10.62 -1.14 10.03
N ILE A 154 11.56 -2.00 9.65
CA ILE A 154 12.91 -2.05 10.22
C ILE A 154 13.91 -1.65 9.14
N TYR A 155 14.66 -0.58 9.41
CA TYR A 155 15.76 -0.09 8.60
C TYR A 155 17.08 -0.50 9.25
N ASP A 156 17.71 -1.55 8.74
CA ASP A 156 19.03 -2.03 9.20
C ASP A 156 20.10 -1.39 8.31
N ASN A 157 20.56 -0.20 8.70
CA ASN A 157 21.55 0.58 7.94
C ASN A 157 22.93 -0.09 7.92
N GLU A 158 23.28 -0.84 8.96
CA GLU A 158 24.57 -1.54 9.04
C GLU A 158 24.65 -2.68 8.02
N LYS A 159 23.53 -3.39 7.81
CA LYS A 159 23.47 -4.51 6.87
C LYS A 159 22.83 -4.15 5.54
N GLU A 160 22.52 -2.87 5.34
CA GLU A 160 21.82 -2.34 4.17
C GLU A 160 20.55 -3.13 3.86
N ARG A 161 19.69 -3.33 4.86
CA ARG A 161 18.44 -4.11 4.73
C ARG A 161 17.22 -3.35 5.19
N ILE A 162 16.11 -3.61 4.52
CA ILE A 162 14.77 -3.20 4.95
C ILE A 162 13.90 -4.41 5.22
N GLY A 163 13.12 -4.40 6.30
CA GLY A 163 12.15 -5.44 6.60
C GLY A 163 10.85 -4.87 7.11
N TRP A 164 9.79 -5.66 7.00
CA TRP A 164 8.50 -5.33 7.58
C TRP A 164 7.87 -6.58 8.20
N ALA A 165 7.07 -6.37 9.23
CA ALA A 165 6.25 -7.39 9.86
C ALA A 165 4.94 -6.76 10.36
N PRO A 166 3.85 -7.53 10.48
CA PRO A 166 2.65 -7.07 11.16
C PRO A 166 2.98 -6.57 12.57
N GLY A 167 2.49 -5.41 12.94
CA GLY A 167 2.74 -4.77 14.23
C GLY A 167 1.44 -4.24 14.82
N ASN A 168 1.07 -4.73 16.01
CA ASN A 168 -0.04 -4.11 16.75
C ASN A 168 0.47 -2.86 17.47
N CYS A 169 0.42 -1.72 16.81
CA CYS A 169 0.86 -0.43 17.35
C CYS A 169 -0.11 0.15 18.39
N ASN A 170 -1.22 -0.54 18.71
CA ASN A 170 -2.14 -0.13 19.79
C ASN A 170 -1.63 -0.52 21.18
N ARG A 171 -0.54 -1.30 21.26
CA ARG A 171 0.08 -1.69 22.52
C ARG A 171 1.56 -1.32 22.48
N LEU A 172 1.97 -0.44 23.39
CA LEU A 172 3.38 -0.17 23.62
C LEU A 172 4.09 -1.47 24.00
N PRO A 173 5.29 -1.74 23.46
CA PRO A 173 6.10 -2.85 23.94
C PRO A 173 6.30 -2.68 25.44
N ARG A 174 6.03 -3.73 26.24
CA ARG A 174 6.42 -3.69 27.66
C ARG A 174 7.94 -3.55 27.71
N SER A 175 8.44 -2.49 28.32
CA SER A 175 9.87 -2.33 28.58
C SER A 175 10.32 -3.58 29.34
N LYS A 176 11.12 -4.44 28.71
CA LYS A 176 11.93 -5.36 29.50
C LYS A 176 12.98 -4.46 30.15
N SER A 177 12.90 -4.31 31.46
CA SER A 177 14.01 -3.77 32.25
C SER A 177 15.23 -4.60 31.87
N PHE A 178 16.15 -4.03 31.11
CA PHE A 178 17.48 -4.61 30.97
C PHE A 178 18.11 -4.45 32.35
N ILE A 179 18.07 -5.51 33.14
CA ILE A 179 18.91 -5.63 34.32
C ILE A 179 20.32 -5.84 33.75
N ILE A 180 21.14 -4.79 33.87
CA ILE A 180 22.60 -4.85 33.66
C ILE A 180 23.20 -5.66 34.80
#